data_AF-A0A967K0A1-F1
#
_entry.id   AF-A0A967K0A1-F1
#
_cell.length_a   1.000
_cell.length_b   1.000
_cell.length_c   1.000
_cell.angle_alpha   90.00
_cell.angle_beta   90.00
_cell.angle_gamma   90.00
#
_symmetry.space_group_name_H-M   'P 1'
#
loop_
_entity.id
_entity.type
_entity.pdbx_description
1 polymer ?
#
loop_
_entity_poly.entity_id
_entity_poly.type
_entity_poly.pdbx_seq_one_letter_code
_entity_poly.pdbx_strand_id
1 'polypeptide(L)' 'CERIGLRRRRLPHRRRAAGRADYRGYYDDATAERVAEHFRPDIELFGYSFD' A
#
# COMPACT_ATOMS: atom_id res chain seq x y z
N CYS A 1 -1.21 9.00 -17.00
CA CYS A 1 -1.25 9.98 -18.10
C CYS A 1 -0.51 9.47 -19.33
N GLU A 2 0.76 9.11 -19.19
CA GLU A 2 1.65 8.67 -20.28
C GLU A 2 1.13 7.45 -21.06
N ARG A 3 0.68 6.39 -20.36
CA ARG A 3 0.14 5.15 -20.99
C ARG A 3 -0.99 5.37 -22.01
N ILE A 4 -1.76 6.44 -21.87
CA ILE A 4 -2.91 6.75 -22.74
C ILE A 4 -2.78 8.13 -23.42
N GLY A 5 -1.56 8.66 -23.50
CA GLY A 5 -1.26 9.92 -24.22
C GLY A 5 -1.78 11.20 -23.56
N LEU A 6 -2.26 11.15 -22.31
CA LEU A 6 -2.72 12.35 -21.61
C LEU A 6 -1.53 13.19 -21.13
N ARG A 7 -1.68 14.52 -21.16
CA ARG A 7 -0.71 15.44 -20.57
C ARG A 7 -0.62 15.21 -19.05
N ARG A 8 0.59 14.98 -18.55
CA ARG A 8 0.85 14.80 -17.11
C ARG A 8 0.57 16.10 -16.37
N ARG A 9 -0.26 16.02 -15.33
CA ARG A 9 -0.55 17.13 -14.40
C ARG A 9 0.04 16.78 -13.04
N ARG A 10 0.64 17.78 -12.38
CA ARG A 10 1.10 17.63 -11.00
C ARG A 10 -0.13 17.61 -10.09
N LEU A 11 -0.36 16.48 -9.42
CA LEU A 11 -1.44 16.36 -8.44
C LEU A 11 -1.02 17.01 -7.12
N PRO A 12 -1.87 17.85 -6.49
CA PRO A 12 -1.55 18.45 -5.21
C PRO A 12 -1.63 17.39 -4.10
N HIS A 13 -0.51 17.11 -3.42
CA HIS A 13 -0.48 16.26 -2.23
C HIS A 13 -0.97 17.06 -1.01
N ARG A 14 -2.30 17.21 -0.88
CA ARG A 14 -2.93 18.06 0.15
C ARG A 14 -2.77 17.49 1.57
N ARG A 15 -2.90 16.17 1.74
CA ARG A 15 -2.78 15.49 3.05
C ARG A 15 -1.40 14.88 3.25
N ARG A 16 -0.50 15.67 3.84
CA ARG A 16 0.83 15.21 4.29
C ARG A 16 0.79 15.10 5.81
N ALA A 17 0.72 13.90 6.38
CA ALA A 17 0.99 13.76 7.80
C ALA A 17 2.50 13.58 7.99
N ALA A 18 3.10 14.55 8.67
CA ALA A 18 4.49 14.51 9.11
C ALA A 18 4.58 13.72 10.42
N GLY A 19 5.68 12.99 10.63
CA GLY A 19 5.96 12.28 11.88
C GLY A 19 5.21 10.96 12.07
N ARG A 20 4.76 10.30 11.00
CA ARG A 20 4.19 8.95 11.10
C ARG A 20 5.32 7.94 11.25
N ALA A 21 5.17 7.02 12.19
CA ALA A 21 6.01 5.82 12.26
C ALA A 21 5.75 4.94 11.04
N ASP A 22 6.67 4.00 10.81
CA ASP A 22 6.46 2.94 9.83
C ASP A 22 5.17 2.18 10.17
N TYR A 23 4.29 2.02 9.18
CA TYR A 23 2.97 1.42 9.39
C TYR A 23 3.06 -0.03 9.86
N ARG A 24 4.17 -0.72 9.59
CA ARG A 24 4.41 -2.10 10.03
C ARG A 24 4.44 -2.21 11.55
N GLY A 25 4.86 -1.15 12.25
CA GLY A 25 4.84 -1.10 13.71
C GLY A 25 3.45 -1.05 14.34
N TYR A 26 2.38 -0.89 13.55
CA TYR A 26 1.01 -0.99 14.04
C TYR A 26 0.48 -2.42 14.10
N TYR A 27 1.20 -3.37 13.51
CA TYR A 27 0.84 -4.78 13.50
C TYR A 27 1.74 -5.54 14.46
N ASP A 28 1.12 -6.41 15.24
CA ASP A 28 1.79 -7.52 15.91
C ASP A 28 1.73 -8.78 15.02
N ASP A 29 2.45 -9.82 15.41
CA ASP A 29 2.52 -11.06 14.62
C ASP A 29 1.13 -11.69 14.40
N ALA A 30 0.27 -11.63 15.42
CA ALA A 30 -1.07 -12.20 15.37
C ALA A 30 -2.00 -11.45 14.40
N THR A 31 -1.94 -10.12 14.37
CA THR A 31 -2.71 -9.30 13.43
C THR A 31 -2.15 -9.38 12.03
N ALA A 32 -0.82 -9.47 11.88
CA ALA A 32 -0.17 -9.69 10.59
C ALA A 32 -0.59 -11.03 9.95
N GLU A 33 -0.62 -12.12 10.73
CA GLU A 33 -1.06 -13.43 10.26
C GLU A 33 -2.52 -13.39 9.78
N ARG A 34 -3.42 -12.78 10.56
CA ARG A 34 -4.83 -12.61 10.17
C ARG A 34 -5.01 -11.85 8.86
N VAL A 35 -4.21 -10.80 8.65
CA VAL A 35 -4.22 -10.05 7.39
C VAL A 35 -3.71 -10.94 6.25
N ALA A 36 -2.61 -11.67 6.45
CA ALA A 36 -2.07 -12.57 5.45
C ALA A 36 -3.07 -13.66 5.04
N GLU A 37 -3.81 -14.21 6.00
CA GLU A 37 -4.83 -15.22 5.71
C GLU A 37 -6.04 -14.65 4.97
N HIS A 38 -6.55 -13.51 5.44
CA HIS A 38 -7.76 -12.90 4.89
C HIS A 38 -7.55 -12.40 3.46
N PHE A 39 -6.39 -11.81 3.18
CA PHE A 39 -6.05 -11.23 1.88
C PHE A 39 -5.20 -12.15 1.01
N ARG A 40 -5.01 -13.42 1.39
CA ARG A 40 -4.25 -14.40 0.60
C ARG A 40 -4.65 -14.44 -0.88
N PRO A 41 -5.96 -14.49 -1.23
CA PRO A 41 -6.36 -14.52 -2.64
C PRO A 41 -5.92 -13.28 -3.41
N ASP A 42 -6.02 -12.10 -2.81
CA ASP A 42 -5.60 -10.83 -3.41
C ASP A 42 -4.08 -10.76 -3.55
N ILE A 43 -3.34 -11.19 -2.51
CA ILE A 43 -1.88 -11.22 -2.52
C ILE A 43 -1.37 -12.13 -3.66
N GLU A 44 -1.97 -13.30 -3.82
CA GLU A 44 -1.65 -14.24 -4.91
C GLU A 44 -2.03 -13.66 -6.28
N LEU A 45 -3.22 -13.07 -6.40
CA LEU A 45 -3.72 -12.49 -7.66
C LEU A 45 -2.87 -11.32 -8.15
N PHE A 46 -2.45 -10.44 -7.23
CA PHE A 46 -1.69 -9.24 -7.56
C PHE A 46 -0.17 -9.46 -7.51
N GLY A 47 0.29 -10.60 -6.97
CA GLY A 47 1.70 -10.93 -6.84
C GLY A 47 2.44 -10.00 -5.89
N TYR A 48 1.82 -9.58 -4.79
CA TYR A 48 2.45 -8.70 -3.82
C TYR A 48 3.49 -9.44 -2.97
N SER A 49 4.68 -8.84 -2.83
CA SER A 49 5.71 -9.24 -1.88
C SER A 49 6.08 -8.06 -0.97
N PHE A 50 6.51 -8.36 0.25
CA PHE A 50 6.89 -7.38 1.27
C PHE A 50 8.41 -7.32 1.51
N ASP A 51 9.22 -7.54 0.47
CA ASP A 51 10.69 -7.38 0.48
C ASP A 51 11.12 -5.91 0.64
#